data_AF-A0A4Q2QS34-F1
#
_entry.id   AF-A0A4Q2QS34-F1
#
_cell.length_a   1.000
_cell.length_b   1.000
_cell.length_c   1.000
_cell.angle_alpha   90.00
_cell.angle_beta   90.00
_cell.angle_gamma   90.00
#
_symmetry.space_group_name_H-M   'P 1'
#
loop_
_entity.id
_entity.type
_entity.pdbx_description
1 polymer ?
#
loop_
_entity_poly.entity_id
_entity_poly.type
_entity_poly.pdbx_seq_one_letter_code
_entity_poly.pdbx_strand_id
1 'polypeptide(L)'
;AFLKEHEFLVGISIDGPQELHDRYRRSNSGNGTFAKVIAAIERLKSYQVEFNTLTVINNVNVHYPLEVYHFLKSIGSKHMQFIELLETGTPNIDFSGHSENTFRIIDFSVPPTAYGKFMSTIFMQWVKNDVGEIFIRQFESFVSRFLGNGHTSCIFQESCKDNLVV
;
A
#
# COMPACT_ATOMS: atom_id res chain seq x y z
N ALA A 1 0.02 16.87 -19.26
CA ALA A 1 0.44 18.28 -19.19
C ALA A 1 0.36 18.80 -17.76
N PHE A 2 -0.82 19.13 -17.21
CA PHE A 2 -0.99 19.76 -15.88
C PHE A 2 -0.15 19.18 -14.73
N LEU A 3 -0.29 17.87 -14.43
CA LEU A 3 0.42 17.26 -13.29
C LEU A 3 1.95 17.34 -13.41
N LYS A 4 2.47 17.27 -14.64
CA LYS A 4 3.91 17.41 -14.91
C LYS A 4 4.36 18.86 -14.75
N GLU A 5 3.58 19.79 -15.30
CA GLU A 5 3.85 21.23 -15.28
C GLU A 5 3.95 21.79 -13.85
N HIS A 6 3.14 21.25 -12.95
CA HIS A 6 3.12 21.64 -11.54
C HIS A 6 3.84 20.65 -10.61
N GLU A 7 4.64 19.75 -11.17
CA GLU A 7 5.51 18.84 -10.41
C GLU A 7 4.77 18.01 -9.33
N PHE A 8 3.55 17.59 -9.63
CA PHE A 8 2.78 16.74 -8.72
C PHE A 8 3.43 15.36 -8.61
N LEU A 9 3.60 14.88 -7.37
CA LEU A 9 3.80 13.47 -7.08
C LEU A 9 2.45 12.77 -6.96
N VAL A 10 2.20 11.76 -7.80
CA VAL A 10 0.89 11.09 -7.86
C VAL A 10 0.91 9.76 -7.14
N GLY A 11 0.00 9.54 -6.20
CA GLY A 11 -0.29 8.20 -5.67
C GLY A 11 -1.40 7.53 -6.48
N ILE A 12 -1.12 6.41 -7.14
CA ILE A 12 -2.12 5.60 -7.82
C ILE A 12 -2.48 4.39 -6.97
N SER A 13 -3.77 4.23 -6.69
CA SER A 13 -4.27 3.04 -6.00
C SER A 13 -4.34 1.83 -6.94
N ILE A 14 -3.60 0.77 -6.62
CA ILE A 14 -3.61 -0.48 -7.37
C ILE A 14 -3.23 -1.68 -6.48
N ASP A 15 -4.13 -2.66 -6.37
CA ASP A 15 -4.01 -3.74 -5.36
C ASP A 15 -3.35 -5.04 -5.87
N GLY A 16 -2.84 -5.03 -7.12
CA GLY A 16 -2.22 -6.18 -7.78
C GLY A 16 -2.70 -6.37 -9.23
N PRO A 17 -2.47 -7.56 -9.83
CA PRO A 17 -3.07 -7.94 -11.11
C PRO A 17 -4.59 -7.82 -11.11
N GLN A 18 -5.18 -7.84 -12.31
CA GLN A 18 -6.59 -7.55 -12.54
C GLN A 18 -7.53 -8.29 -11.59
N GLU A 19 -7.34 -9.60 -11.40
CA GLU A 19 -8.21 -10.41 -10.56
C GLU A 19 -8.19 -9.97 -9.08
N LEU A 20 -7.00 -9.62 -8.56
CA LEU A 20 -6.83 -9.13 -7.19
C LEU A 20 -7.34 -7.70 -7.03
N HIS A 21 -7.10 -6.84 -8.02
CA HIS A 21 -7.54 -5.45 -8.01
C HIS A 21 -9.08 -5.32 -8.09
N ASP A 22 -9.68 -5.96 -9.09
CA ASP A 22 -11.11 -5.86 -9.36
C ASP A 22 -11.98 -6.63 -8.35
N ARG A 23 -11.35 -7.41 -7.45
CA ARG A 23 -12.03 -8.06 -6.34
C ARG A 23 -12.78 -7.05 -5.48
N TYR A 24 -12.12 -5.95 -5.12
CA TYR A 24 -12.69 -4.91 -4.26
C TYR A 24 -12.75 -3.53 -4.92
N ARG A 25 -11.94 -3.23 -5.95
CA ARG A 25 -11.97 -1.93 -6.64
C ARG A 25 -12.93 -1.95 -7.82
N ARG A 26 -14.21 -1.77 -7.52
CA ARG A 26 -15.29 -1.74 -8.52
C ARG A 26 -15.89 -0.35 -8.65
N SER A 27 -16.36 -0.01 -9.85
CA SER A 27 -17.16 1.19 -10.07
C SER A 27 -18.56 1.04 -9.45
N ASN A 28 -19.31 2.14 -9.38
CA ASN A 28 -20.72 2.12 -8.98
C ASN A 28 -21.60 1.22 -9.87
N SER A 29 -21.16 0.92 -11.10
CA SER A 29 -21.83 -0.01 -12.01
C SER A 29 -21.41 -1.48 -11.78
N GLY A 30 -20.61 -1.76 -10.76
CA GLY A 30 -20.11 -3.09 -10.40
C GLY A 30 -18.94 -3.61 -11.25
N ASN A 31 -18.48 -2.84 -12.24
CA ASN A 31 -17.39 -3.23 -13.13
C ASN A 31 -16.02 -3.05 -12.49
N GLY A 32 -15.06 -3.91 -12.86
CA GLY A 32 -13.66 -3.74 -12.52
C GLY A 32 -13.09 -2.39 -12.97
N THR A 33 -12.12 -1.88 -12.24
CA THR A 33 -11.47 -0.58 -12.51
C THR A 33 -10.03 -0.73 -13.00
N PHE A 34 -9.46 -1.94 -12.96
CA PHE A 34 -8.08 -2.23 -13.33
C PHE A 34 -7.66 -1.65 -14.67
N ALA A 35 -8.43 -1.90 -15.73
CA ALA A 35 -8.09 -1.43 -17.08
C ALA A 35 -7.99 0.11 -17.15
N LYS A 36 -8.84 0.83 -16.41
CA LYS A 36 -8.78 2.30 -16.33
C LYS A 36 -7.54 2.76 -15.57
N VAL A 37 -7.17 2.06 -14.51
CA VAL A 37 -5.97 2.36 -13.72
C VAL A 37 -4.70 2.13 -14.53
N ILE A 38 -4.60 1.02 -15.27
CA ILE A 38 -3.47 0.77 -16.19
C ILE A 38 -3.37 1.85 -17.26
N ALA A 39 -4.50 2.21 -17.89
CA ALA A 39 -4.52 3.30 -18.86
C ALA A 39 -4.08 4.64 -18.24
N ALA A 40 -4.41 4.90 -16.98
CA ALA A 40 -3.94 6.09 -16.27
C ALA A 40 -2.42 6.04 -16.01
N ILE A 41 -1.88 4.90 -15.58
CA ILE A 41 -0.43 4.69 -15.39
C ILE A 41 0.33 4.92 -16.69
N GLU A 42 -0.12 4.35 -17.82
CA GLU A 42 0.53 4.57 -19.12
C GLU A 42 0.49 6.04 -19.56
N ARG A 43 -0.57 6.77 -19.21
CA ARG A 43 -0.62 8.22 -19.43
C ARG A 43 0.35 8.98 -18.53
N LEU A 44 0.48 8.62 -17.26
CA LEU A 44 1.48 9.26 -16.38
C LEU A 44 2.91 9.04 -16.94
N LYS A 45 3.22 7.81 -17.36
CA LYS A 45 4.49 7.45 -18.00
C LYS A 45 4.74 8.26 -19.27
N SER A 46 3.76 8.38 -20.17
CA SER A 46 3.93 9.13 -21.43
C SER A 46 4.16 10.63 -21.21
N TYR A 47 3.60 11.21 -20.15
CA TYR A 47 3.86 12.58 -19.73
C TYR A 47 5.03 12.74 -18.76
N GLN A 48 5.77 11.67 -18.45
CA GLN A 48 6.89 11.65 -17.51
C GLN A 48 6.52 12.21 -16.13
N VAL A 49 5.31 11.93 -15.66
CA VAL A 49 4.85 12.27 -14.31
C VAL A 49 5.28 11.15 -13.36
N GLU A 50 5.97 11.52 -12.30
CA GLU A 50 6.37 10.59 -11.24
C GLU A 50 5.13 10.06 -10.49
N PHE A 51 5.13 8.77 -10.21
CA PHE A 51 4.03 8.14 -9.48
C PHE A 51 4.50 7.05 -8.53
N ASN A 52 3.72 6.91 -7.46
CA ASN A 52 3.84 5.85 -6.47
C ASN A 52 2.62 4.94 -6.56
N THR A 53 2.80 3.65 -6.28
CA THR A 53 1.66 2.73 -6.13
C THR A 53 1.26 2.57 -4.68
N LEU A 54 -0.03 2.77 -4.41
CA LEU A 54 -0.69 2.57 -3.13
C LEU A 54 -1.50 1.27 -3.22
N THR A 55 -1.08 0.24 -2.50
CA THR A 55 -1.67 -1.11 -2.57
C THR A 55 -2.30 -1.45 -1.23
N VAL A 56 -3.62 -1.59 -1.20
CA VAL A 56 -4.34 -2.08 -0.02
C VAL A 56 -4.17 -3.59 0.07
N ILE A 57 -3.65 -4.07 1.20
CA ILE A 57 -3.53 -5.49 1.49
C ILE A 57 -4.77 -5.94 2.23
N ASN A 58 -5.53 -6.83 1.61
CA ASN A 58 -6.79 -7.39 2.10
C ASN A 58 -6.69 -8.90 2.31
N ASN A 59 -7.76 -9.54 2.77
CA ASN A 59 -7.84 -10.98 3.01
C ASN A 59 -7.61 -11.87 1.76
N VAL A 60 -7.57 -11.32 0.55
CA VAL A 60 -7.33 -12.07 -0.69
C VAL A 60 -5.89 -11.88 -1.17
N ASN A 61 -5.49 -10.64 -1.49
CA ASN A 61 -4.19 -10.39 -2.14
C ASN A 61 -2.99 -10.63 -1.20
N VAL A 62 -3.20 -10.68 0.11
CA VAL A 62 -2.16 -11.04 1.10
C VAL A 62 -1.55 -12.42 0.85
N HIS A 63 -2.25 -13.31 0.16
CA HIS A 63 -1.77 -14.65 -0.17
C HIS A 63 -0.89 -14.70 -1.43
N TYR A 64 -0.71 -13.57 -2.13
CA TYR A 64 -0.01 -13.49 -3.41
C TYR A 64 1.13 -12.44 -3.38
N PRO A 65 2.06 -12.47 -2.40
CA PRO A 65 3.05 -11.41 -2.20
C PRO A 65 3.94 -11.16 -3.42
N LEU A 66 4.49 -12.23 -4.00
CA LEU A 66 5.42 -12.09 -5.13
C LEU A 66 4.68 -11.70 -6.40
N GLU A 67 3.48 -12.22 -6.62
CA GLU A 67 2.66 -11.86 -7.78
C GLU A 67 2.30 -10.37 -7.74
N VAL A 68 1.82 -9.86 -6.60
CA VAL A 68 1.56 -8.42 -6.40
C VAL A 68 2.84 -7.62 -6.61
N TYR A 69 3.95 -8.01 -5.96
CA TYR A 69 5.21 -7.28 -6.05
C TYR A 69 5.76 -7.21 -7.49
N HIS A 70 5.86 -8.35 -8.17
CA HIS A 70 6.33 -8.43 -9.55
C HIS A 70 5.42 -7.66 -10.50
N PHE A 71 4.11 -7.74 -10.31
CA PHE A 71 3.16 -6.97 -11.09
C PHE A 71 3.39 -5.46 -10.94
N LEU A 72 3.53 -4.95 -9.70
CA LEU A 72 3.80 -3.54 -9.46
C LEU A 72 5.11 -3.08 -10.11
N LYS A 73 6.17 -3.89 -10.07
CA LYS A 73 7.40 -3.62 -10.82
C LYS A 73 7.14 -3.56 -12.32
N SER A 74 6.38 -4.52 -12.85
CA SER A 74 6.14 -4.66 -14.29
C SER A 74 5.39 -3.47 -14.91
N ILE A 75 4.53 -2.81 -14.14
CA ILE A 75 3.83 -1.58 -14.58
C ILE A 75 4.67 -0.31 -14.40
N GLY A 76 5.91 -0.44 -13.95
CA GLY A 76 6.87 0.66 -13.81
C GLY A 76 6.89 1.33 -12.44
N SER A 77 6.27 0.73 -11.41
CA SER A 77 6.33 1.30 -10.06
C SER A 77 7.72 1.11 -9.46
N LYS A 78 8.35 2.22 -9.09
CA LYS A 78 9.59 2.25 -8.30
C LYS A 78 9.33 2.55 -6.83
N HIS A 79 8.23 3.22 -6.51
CA HIS A 79 7.86 3.60 -5.15
C HIS A 79 6.55 2.92 -4.76
N MET A 80 6.63 2.01 -3.79
CA MET A 80 5.52 1.16 -3.38
C MET A 80 5.16 1.41 -1.92
N GLN A 81 3.87 1.53 -1.66
CA GLN A 81 3.32 1.57 -0.31
C GLN A 81 2.26 0.48 -0.17
N PHE A 82 2.53 -0.46 0.74
CA PHE A 82 1.53 -1.44 1.17
C PHE A 82 0.76 -0.87 2.36
N ILE A 83 -0.57 -1.02 2.33
CA ILE A 83 -1.49 -0.45 3.32
C ILE A 83 -2.34 -1.60 3.86
N GLU A 84 -2.12 -1.98 5.12
CA GLU A 84 -2.92 -3.00 5.78
C GLU A 84 -4.39 -2.58 5.90
N LEU A 85 -5.31 -3.40 5.39
CA LEU A 85 -6.74 -3.18 5.57
C LEU A 85 -7.17 -3.72 6.93
N LEU A 86 -7.52 -2.83 7.86
CA LEU A 86 -8.09 -3.17 9.16
C LEU A 86 -9.41 -2.43 9.31
N GLU A 87 -10.51 -3.19 9.40
CA GLU A 87 -11.84 -2.65 9.61
C GLU A 87 -12.58 -3.43 10.70
N THR A 88 -13.43 -2.73 11.43
CA THR A 88 -14.14 -3.23 12.60
C THR A 88 -15.64 -3.00 12.45
N GLY A 89 -16.48 -3.95 12.87
CA GLY A 89 -17.94 -3.85 12.76
C GLY A 89 -18.54 -2.67 13.52
N THR A 90 -17.89 -2.25 14.60
CA THR A 90 -18.10 -0.96 15.28
C THR A 90 -16.76 -0.22 15.28
N PRO A 91 -16.71 1.09 14.98
CA PRO A 91 -15.46 1.83 14.97
C PRO A 91 -14.71 1.65 16.28
N ASN A 92 -13.55 1.00 16.22
CA ASN A 92 -12.70 0.90 17.40
C ASN A 92 -11.96 2.23 17.60
N ILE A 93 -12.23 2.88 18.73
CA ILE A 93 -11.54 4.11 19.15
C ILE A 93 -10.31 3.83 20.01
N ASP A 94 -10.11 2.58 20.45
CA ASP A 94 -9.01 2.16 21.31
C ASP A 94 -8.37 0.85 20.82
N PHE A 95 -7.24 0.97 20.10
CA PHE A 95 -6.43 -0.17 19.66
C PHE A 95 -5.37 -0.59 20.69
N SER A 96 -5.41 -0.06 21.92
CA SER A 96 -4.37 -0.33 22.93
C SER A 96 -4.44 -1.75 23.52
N GLY A 97 -5.52 -2.49 23.29
CA GLY A 97 -5.72 -3.84 23.81
C GLY A 97 -5.97 -3.92 25.31
N HIS A 98 -6.20 -2.77 25.98
CA HIS A 98 -6.47 -2.71 27.43
C HIS A 98 -7.96 -2.91 27.78
N SER A 99 -8.86 -2.83 26.80
CA SER A 99 -10.29 -3.12 26.96
C SER A 99 -10.62 -4.47 26.33
N GLU A 100 -11.62 -5.18 26.88
CA GLU A 100 -12.20 -6.34 26.19
C GLU A 100 -12.65 -5.87 24.80
N ASN A 101 -12.11 -6.47 23.74
CA ASN A 101 -12.43 -6.08 22.36
C ASN A 101 -13.93 -6.27 22.12
N THR A 102 -14.70 -5.19 22.23
CA THR A 102 -16.15 -5.17 21.96
C THR A 102 -16.46 -5.17 20.46
N PHE A 103 -15.42 -5.07 19.63
CA PHE A 103 -15.53 -4.98 18.17
C PHE A 103 -15.16 -6.31 17.50
N ARG A 104 -15.84 -6.59 16.38
CA ARG A 104 -15.51 -7.71 15.49
C ARG A 104 -14.70 -7.20 14.31
N ILE A 105 -13.58 -7.85 13.97
CA ILE A 105 -12.85 -7.59 12.72
C ILE A 105 -13.72 -8.02 11.52
N ILE A 106 -13.84 -7.16 10.51
CA ILE A 106 -14.60 -7.47 9.29
C ILE A 106 -13.78 -8.42 8.41
N ASP A 107 -14.46 -9.38 7.78
CA ASP A 107 -13.88 -10.50 7.05
C ASP A 107 -12.93 -10.10 5.91
N PHE A 108 -13.07 -8.91 5.32
CA PHE A 108 -12.16 -8.41 4.28
C PHE A 108 -10.85 -7.83 4.82
N SER A 109 -10.73 -7.63 6.13
CA SER A 109 -9.51 -7.17 6.78
C SER A 109 -8.39 -8.20 6.63
N VAL A 110 -7.15 -7.73 6.59
CA VAL A 110 -5.99 -8.62 6.46
C VAL A 110 -5.73 -9.38 7.76
N PRO A 111 -5.58 -10.72 7.74
CA PRO A 111 -5.14 -11.46 8.91
C PRO A 111 -3.70 -11.09 9.31
N PRO A 112 -3.40 -10.81 10.60
CA PRO A 112 -2.08 -10.32 11.02
C PRO A 112 -0.92 -11.23 10.61
N THR A 113 -1.07 -12.55 10.83
CA THR A 113 -0.04 -13.54 10.45
C THR A 113 0.16 -13.62 8.94
N ALA A 114 -0.90 -13.43 8.15
CA ALA A 114 -0.80 -13.41 6.70
C ALA A 114 -0.06 -12.14 6.23
N TYR A 115 -0.37 -10.98 6.81
CA TYR A 115 0.33 -9.72 6.52
C TYR A 115 1.83 -9.82 6.83
N GLY A 116 2.19 -10.38 7.98
CA GLY A 116 3.60 -10.59 8.33
C GLY A 116 4.34 -11.48 7.33
N LYS A 117 3.69 -12.56 6.86
CA LYS A 117 4.23 -13.43 5.80
C LYS A 117 4.35 -12.69 4.46
N PHE A 118 3.34 -11.91 4.08
CA PHE A 118 3.34 -11.10 2.86
C PHE A 118 4.56 -10.15 2.84
N MET A 119 4.69 -9.33 3.88
CA MET A 119 5.77 -8.35 4.00
C MET A 119 7.15 -9.01 4.08
N SER A 120 7.31 -10.08 4.86
CA SER A 120 8.59 -10.80 4.98
C SER A 120 9.01 -11.44 3.66
N THR A 121 8.05 -11.99 2.90
CA THR A 121 8.33 -12.61 1.60
C THR A 121 8.84 -11.57 0.60
N ILE A 122 8.19 -10.40 0.52
CA ILE A 122 8.64 -9.30 -0.34
C ILE A 122 10.00 -8.77 0.13
N PHE A 123 10.21 -8.60 1.44
CA PHE A 123 11.48 -8.13 1.99
C PHE A 123 12.65 -9.01 1.56
N MET A 124 12.51 -10.34 1.67
CA MET A 124 13.56 -11.29 1.30
C MET A 124 13.91 -11.26 -0.19
N GLN A 125 12.96 -10.90 -1.04
CA GLN A 125 13.22 -10.72 -2.46
C GLN A 125 13.84 -9.35 -2.75
N TRP A 126 13.27 -8.29 -2.16
CA TRP A 126 13.70 -6.91 -2.35
C TRP A 126 15.16 -6.71 -1.90
N VAL A 127 15.51 -7.18 -0.70
CA VAL A 127 16.85 -6.99 -0.13
C VAL A 127 17.96 -7.61 -0.99
N LYS A 128 17.63 -8.66 -1.76
CA LYS A 128 18.60 -9.36 -2.62
C LYS A 128 18.79 -8.71 -3.98
N ASN A 129 17.76 -8.06 -4.51
CA ASN A 129 17.71 -7.72 -5.94
C ASN A 129 17.44 -6.25 -6.23
N ASP A 130 16.84 -5.51 -5.29
CA ASP A 130 16.12 -4.27 -5.62
C ASP A 130 16.45 -3.09 -4.68
N VAL A 131 17.40 -3.25 -3.76
CA VAL A 131 17.85 -2.17 -2.87
C VAL A 131 18.48 -1.04 -3.70
N GLY A 132 17.96 0.18 -3.53
CA GLY A 132 18.40 1.36 -4.28
C GLY A 132 17.70 1.56 -5.63
N GLU A 133 16.89 0.59 -6.07
CA GLU A 133 16.12 0.69 -7.32
C GLU A 133 14.60 0.76 -7.08
N ILE A 134 14.11 -0.02 -6.12
CA ILE A 134 12.72 -0.04 -5.68
C ILE A 134 12.66 0.42 -4.22
N PHE A 135 11.76 1.35 -3.92
CA PHE A 135 11.59 1.96 -2.61
C PHE A 135 10.24 1.54 -2.02
N ILE A 136 10.27 0.70 -1.00
CA ILE A 136 9.07 0.24 -0.30
C ILE A 136 8.97 1.03 1.01
N ARG A 137 7.92 1.87 1.15
CA ARG A 137 7.78 2.84 2.26
C ARG A 137 8.01 2.21 3.64
N GLN A 138 7.47 1.00 3.86
CA GLN A 138 7.60 0.30 5.14
C GLN A 138 9.05 -0.12 5.43
N PHE A 139 9.78 -0.59 4.42
CA PHE A 139 11.17 -1.03 4.57
C PHE A 139 12.10 0.16 4.74
N GLU A 140 11.89 1.23 3.97
CA GLU A 140 12.64 2.49 4.14
C GLU A 140 12.44 3.07 5.55
N SER A 141 11.20 3.09 6.05
CA SER A 141 10.89 3.54 7.42
C SER A 141 11.55 2.65 8.48
N PHE A 142 11.61 1.34 8.24
CA PHE A 142 12.29 0.40 9.13
C PHE A 142 13.81 0.63 9.17
N VAL A 143 14.45 0.76 8.00
CA VAL A 143 15.89 1.05 7.89
C VAL A 143 16.23 2.39 8.53
N SER A 144 15.44 3.44 8.25
CA SER A 144 15.59 4.76 8.90
C SER A 144 15.56 4.66 10.42
N ARG A 145 14.59 3.91 10.98
CA ARG A 145 14.50 3.70 12.43
C ARG A 145 15.71 2.96 12.97
N PHE A 146 16.13 1.90 12.28
CA PHE A 146 17.28 1.08 12.67
C PHE A 146 18.57 1.90 12.72
N LEU A 147 18.73 2.85 11.80
CA LEU A 147 19.87 3.78 11.75
C LEU A 147 19.78 4.94 12.76
N GLY A 148 18.73 5.01 13.58
CA GLY A 148 18.56 6.05 14.60
C GLY A 148 17.91 7.35 14.11
N ASN A 149 17.46 7.42 12.86
CA ASN A 149 16.80 8.60 12.28
C ASN A 149 15.30 8.69 12.62
N GLY A 150 14.77 7.72 13.36
CA GLY A 150 13.35 7.59 13.64
C GLY A 150 12.57 7.01 12.45
N HIS A 151 11.24 6.90 12.61
CA HIS A 151 10.37 6.42 11.54
C HIS A 151 10.01 7.55 10.56
N THR A 152 9.68 7.21 9.32
CA THR A 152 9.16 8.18 8.34
C THR A 152 7.64 8.07 8.16
N SER A 153 7.03 7.02 8.73
CA SER A 153 5.58 6.84 8.76
C SER A 153 4.98 7.36 10.07
N CYS A 154 3.85 8.06 9.98
CA CYS A 154 3.12 8.60 11.14
C CYS A 154 2.74 7.51 12.15
N ILE A 155 2.26 6.36 11.66
CA ILE A 155 1.77 5.25 12.50
C ILE A 155 2.87 4.57 13.34
N PHE A 156 4.14 4.84 13.03
CA PHE A 156 5.29 4.30 13.76
C PHE A 156 6.04 5.37 14.57
N GLN A 157 5.55 6.61 14.62
CA GLN A 157 6.12 7.63 15.49
C GLN A 157 5.82 7.32 16.97
N GLU A 158 6.63 7.88 17.86
CA GLU A 158 6.42 7.76 19.32
C GLU A 158 5.12 8.42 19.80
N SER A 159 4.64 9.43 19.06
CA SER A 159 3.39 10.13 19.34
C SER A 159 2.68 10.52 18.05
N CYS A 160 1.35 10.58 18.10
CA CYS A 160 0.56 11.22 17.06
C CYS A 160 0.97 12.70 16.95
N LYS A 161 1.14 13.19 15.73
CA LYS A 161 1.39 14.60 15.42
C LYS A 161 0.19 15.18 14.70
N ASP A 162 0.09 16.51 14.70
CA ASP A 162 -0.99 17.24 14.04
C ASP A 162 -0.86 17.13 12.52
N ASN A 163 -1.47 16.10 11.93
CA ASN A 163 -1.74 16.08 10.51
C ASN A 163 -2.96 16.97 10.25
N LEU A 164 -2.75 18.10 9.59
CA LEU A 164 -3.84 18.98 9.20
C LEU A 164 -4.64 18.34 8.06
N VAL A 165 -5.88 17.97 8.36
CA VAL A 165 -6.88 17.54 7.36
C VAL A 165 -7.76 18.76 7.09
N VAL A 166 -7.63 19.35 5.90
CA VAL A 166 -8.45 20.49 5.43
C VAL A 166 -9.47 19.99 4.42
#